data_AF-A0A4U4DX58-F1
#
_entry.id   AF-A0A4U4DX58-F1
#
_cell.length_a   1.000
_cell.length_b   1.000
_cell.length_c   1.000
_cell.angle_alpha   90.00
_cell.angle_beta   90.00
_cell.angle_gamma   90.00
#
_symmetry.space_group_name_H-M   'P 1'
#
loop_
_entity.id
_entity.type
_entity.pdbx_description
1 polymer ?
#
loop_
_entity_poly.entity_id
_entity_poly.type
_entity_poly.pdbx_seq_one_letter_code
_entity_poly.pdbx_strand_id
1 'polypeptide(L)' 'MGANALLPNSVKKVFSVKGRPQDNPLIVHVASFEQVKEYVDNFHPAAEKIVKNFWPGPLTLIFKIKKDTLPSVVT' A
#
# COMPACT_ATOMS: atom_id res chain seq x y z
N MET A 1 -11.65 -5.80 -6.85
CA MET A 1 -10.76 -6.97 -6.77
C MET A 1 -9.52 -6.58 -5.97
N GLY A 2 -9.39 -7.13 -4.76
CA GLY A 2 -8.19 -7.02 -3.94
C GLY A 2 -7.40 -8.33 -4.02
N ALA A 3 -6.08 -8.25 -3.90
CA ALA A 3 -5.21 -9.40 -3.70
C ALA A 3 -4.29 -9.13 -2.52
N ASN A 4 -3.83 -10.19 -1.87
CA ASN A 4 -2.84 -10.07 -0.82
C ASN A 4 -1.53 -9.50 -1.41
N ALA A 5 -1.14 -8.31 -0.95
CA ALA A 5 0.05 -7.59 -1.41
C ALA A 5 1.37 -8.32 -1.10
N LEU A 6 1.36 -9.25 -0.13
CA LEU A 6 2.52 -10.05 0.25
C LEU A 6 2.79 -11.23 -0.68
N LEU A 7 1.84 -11.59 -1.56
CA LEU A 7 1.93 -12.75 -2.44
C LEU A 7 2.13 -12.30 -3.90
N PRO A 8 3.35 -12.40 -4.45
CA PRO A 8 3.64 -11.95 -5.82
C PRO A 8 2.75 -12.60 -6.88
N ASN A 9 2.42 -13.88 -6.68
CA ASN A 9 1.55 -14.65 -7.58
C ASN A 9 0.10 -14.16 -7.58
N SER A 10 -0.39 -13.66 -6.44
CA SER A 10 -1.76 -13.12 -6.32
C SER A 10 -1.85 -11.73 -6.95
N VAL A 11 -0.81 -10.91 -6.80
CA VAL A 11 -0.72 -9.58 -7.42
C VAL A 11 -0.67 -9.69 -8.94
N LYS A 12 0.15 -10.59 -9.50
CA LYS A 12 0.21 -10.84 -10.96
C LYS A 12 -1.16 -11.20 -11.55
N LYS A 13 -1.97 -12.01 -10.86
CA LYS A 13 -3.34 -12.35 -11.30
C LYS A 13 -4.25 -11.12 -11.37
N VAL A 14 -4.12 -10.17 -10.43
CA VAL A 14 -4.89 -8.91 -10.47
C VAL A 14 -4.48 -8.04 -11.66
N PHE A 15 -3.17 -7.98 -11.97
CA PHE A 15 -2.68 -7.26 -13.16
C PHE A 15 -3.19 -7.90 -14.46
N SER A 16 -3.10 -9.22 -14.59
CA SER A 16 -3.57 -9.95 -15.80
C SER A 16 -5.07 -9.79 -16.04
N VAL A 17 -5.90 -9.78 -15.00
CA VAL A 17 -7.35 -9.62 -15.14
C VAL A 17 -7.75 -8.18 -15.48
N LYS A 18 -6.96 -7.19 -15.05
CA LYS A 18 -7.28 -5.76 -15.26
C LYS A 18 -6.67 -5.14 -16.53
N GLY A 19 -5.77 -5.83 -17.23
CA GLY A 19 -5.11 -5.28 -18.43
C GLY A 19 -4.34 -3.98 -18.17
N ARG A 20 -3.89 -3.76 -16.93
CA ARG A 20 -3.17 -2.53 -16.56
C ARG A 20 -1.68 -2.68 -16.88
N PRO A 21 -1.04 -1.67 -17.50
CA PRO A 21 0.41 -1.64 -17.62
C PRO A 21 1.03 -1.76 -16.23
N GLN A 22 2.13 -2.51 -16.16
CA GLN A 22 2.78 -2.92 -14.90
C GLN A 22 3.38 -1.75 -14.10
N ASP A 23 3.42 -0.55 -14.70
CA ASP A 23 3.97 0.69 -14.12
C ASP A 23 2.96 1.48 -13.25
N ASN A 24 1.75 0.96 -13.02
CA ASN A 24 0.77 1.62 -12.15
C ASN A 24 0.77 0.99 -10.74
N PRO A 25 1.31 1.68 -9.71
CA PRO A 25 1.36 1.13 -8.36
C PRO A 25 -0.04 0.85 -7.82
N LEU A 26 -0.19 -0.22 -7.04
CA LEU A 26 -1.46 -0.61 -6.44
C LEU A 26 -1.63 0.05 -5.08
N ILE A 27 -2.82 0.61 -4.80
CA ILE A 27 -3.16 1.12 -3.48
C ILE A 27 -3.31 -0.05 -2.50
N VAL A 28 -2.38 -0.14 -1.55
CA VAL A 28 -2.43 -1.12 -0.45
C VAL A 28 -3.45 -0.65 0.58
N HIS A 29 -4.46 -1.49 0.83
CA HIS A 29 -5.44 -1.24 1.88
C HIS A 29 -4.91 -1.87 3.17
N VAL A 30 -4.92 -1.10 4.25
CA VAL A 30 -4.46 -1.48 5.59
C VAL A 30 -5.61 -1.41 6.57
N ALA A 31 -5.59 -2.25 7.60
CA ALA A 31 -6.60 -2.25 8.66
C ALA A 31 -6.28 -1.24 9.78
N SER A 32 -5.02 -0.83 9.92
CA SER A 32 -4.59 0.13 10.94
C SER A 32 -3.33 0.90 10.53
N PHE A 33 -3.00 1.97 11.28
CA PHE A 33 -1.76 2.72 11.05
C PHE A 33 -0.52 1.94 11.48
N GLU A 34 -0.64 1.07 12.49
CA GLU A 34 0.43 0.16 12.91
C GLU A 34 0.86 -0.74 11.75
N GLN A 35 -0.09 -1.25 10.97
CA GLN A 35 0.21 -2.02 9.77
C GLN A 35 0.97 -1.19 8.74
N VAL A 36 0.73 0.12 8.61
CA VAL A 36 1.52 1.00 7.73
C VAL A 36 2.98 1.07 8.19
N LYS A 37 3.22 1.14 9.51
CA LYS A 37 4.56 1.23 10.11
C LYS A 37 5.43 -0.01 9.83
N GLU A 38 4.83 -1.14 9.44
CA GLU A 38 5.56 -2.35 9.02
C GLU A 38 6.19 -2.19 7.61
N TYR A 39 5.54 -1.42 6.74
CA TYR A 39 5.93 -1.29 5.32
C TYR A 39 6.64 0.03 4.99
N VAL A 40 6.54 1.04 5.84
CA VAL A 40 6.99 2.40 5.56
C VAL A 40 8.04 2.83 6.56
N ASP A 41 9.16 3.37 6.07
CA ASP A 41 10.17 4.08 6.87
C ASP A 41 9.99 5.60 6.74
N ASN A 42 10.36 6.36 7.77
CA ASN A 42 10.45 7.82 7.74
C ASN A 42 9.17 8.55 7.28
N PHE A 43 8.02 8.29 7.94
CA PHE A 43 6.81 9.11 7.75
C PHE A 43 6.86 10.39 8.59
N HIS A 44 6.27 11.48 8.08
CA HIS A 44 6.21 12.75 8.80
C HIS A 44 5.32 12.61 10.06
N PRO A 45 5.63 13.26 11.21
CA PRO A 45 4.77 13.20 12.41
C PRO A 45 3.33 13.66 12.18
N ALA A 46 3.10 14.49 11.17
CA ALA A 46 1.75 14.89 10.77
C ALA A 46 0.91 13.73 10.20
N ALA A 47 1.54 12.68 9.65
CA ALA A 47 0.84 11.54 9.09
C ALA A 47 -0.04 10.84 10.14
N GLU A 48 0.45 10.71 11.37
CA GLU A 48 -0.32 10.10 12.47
C GLU A 48 -1.54 10.95 12.85
N LYS A 49 -1.39 12.28 12.88
CA LYS A 49 -2.52 13.20 13.10
C LYS A 49 -3.56 13.13 12.00
N ILE A 50 -3.10 13.04 10.74
CA ILE A 50 -3.98 12.94 9.57
C ILE A 50 -4.74 11.61 9.60
N VAL A 51 -4.03 10.49 9.80
CA VAL A 51 -4.66 9.16 9.88
C VAL A 51 -5.67 9.10 11.03
N LYS A 52 -5.33 9.63 12.21
CA LYS A 52 -6.26 9.67 13.36
C LYS A 52 -7.56 10.43 13.09
N ASN A 53 -7.52 11.46 12.25
CA ASN A 53 -8.68 12.32 11.98
C ASN A 53 -9.48 11.90 10.75
N PHE A 54 -8.83 11.26 9.76
CA PHE A 54 -9.42 10.99 8.46
C PHE A 54 -9.52 9.50 8.13
N TRP A 55 -8.91 8.62 8.92
CA TRP A 55 -9.07 7.17 8.81
C TRP A 55 -9.88 6.61 9.99
N PRO A 56 -10.76 5.63 9.75
CA PRO A 56 -11.12 5.06 8.45
C PRO A 56 -11.95 6.04 7.58
N GLY A 57 -11.56 6.21 6.32
CA GLY A 57 -12.18 7.19 5.40
C GLY A 57 -11.50 7.23 4.01
N PRO A 58 -12.00 8.04 3.07
CA PRO A 58 -11.58 8.04 1.66
C PRO A 58 -10.24 8.76 1.41
N LEU A 59 -9.36 8.83 2.40
CA LEU A 59 -8.06 9.48 2.28
C LEU A 59 -6.97 8.46 1.95
N THR A 60 -6.18 8.70 0.91
CA THR A 60 -4.99 7.91 0.59
C THR A 60 -3.74 8.74 0.88
N LEU A 61 -2.75 8.15 1.56
CA LEU A 61 -1.47 8.77 1.86
C LEU A 61 -0.35 8.05 1.09
N ILE A 62 0.57 8.82 0.53
CA ILE A 62 1.74 8.31 -0.20
C ILE A 62 2.95 8.36 0.72
N PHE A 63 3.67 7.26 0.82
CA PHE A 63 4.84 7.11 1.66
C PHE A 63 6.02 6.52 0.92
N LYS A 64 7.23 6.71 1.45
CA LYS A 64 8.40 5.94 1.02
C LYS A 64 8.32 4.54 1.63
N ILE A 65 8.31 3.53 0.77
CA ILE A 65 8.33 2.16 1.25
C ILE A 65 9.70 1.83 1.85
N LYS A 66 9.70 1.05 2.92
CA LYS A 66 10.87 0.37 3.44
C LYS A 66 11.39 -0.61 2.38
N LYS A 67 12.71 -0.70 2.27
CA LYS A 67 13.34 -1.61 1.31
C LYS A 67 13.00 -3.07 1.66
N ASP A 68 12.69 -3.87 0.64
CA ASP A 68 12.42 -5.31 0.74
C ASP A 68 11.17 -5.74 1.55
N THR A 69 10.24 -4.81 1.86
CA THR A 69 9.00 -5.15 2.60
C THR A 69 7.79 -5.44 1.73
N LEU A 70 7.72 -4.90 0.50
CA LEU A 70 6.75 -5.30 -0.50
C LEU A 70 7.45 -5.70 -1.80
N PRO A 71 6.88 -6.67 -2.54
CA PRO A 71 7.38 -7.02 -3.87
C PRO A 71 7.38 -5.82 -4.81
N SER A 72 8.38 -5.73 -5.69
CA SER A 72 8.50 -4.67 -6.72
C SER A 72 7.33 -4.61 -7.71
N VAL A 73 6.46 -5.63 -7.73
CA VAL A 73 5.22 -5.63 -8.52
C VAL A 73 4.08 -4.83 -7.85
N VAL A 74 4.25 -4.44 -6.58
CA VAL A 74 3.27 -3.66 -5.80
C VAL A 74 3.65 -2.17 -5.75
N THR A 75 4.96 -1.88 -5.77
CA THR A 75 5.57 -0.54 -5.66
C THR A 75 5.98 0.02 -7.00
#